data_AF-A0A285N6N0-F1
#
_entry.id   AF-A0A285N6N0-F1
#
_cell.length_a   1.000
_cell.length_b   1.000
_cell.length_c   1.000
_cell.angle_alpha   90.00
_cell.angle_beta   90.00
_cell.angle_gamma   90.00
#
_symmetry.space_group_name_H-M   'P 1'
#
loop_
_entity.id
_entity.type
_entity.pdbx_description
1 polymer ?
#
loop_
_entity_poly.entity_id
_entity_poly.type
_entity_poly.pdbx_seq_one_letter_code
_entity_poly.pdbx_strand_id
1 'polypeptide(L)'
;MVSVSYTCPYCDAVVEIERDAYLADKSVTREPLAGYEYAATTDDDREDADGIQFVCIGDPESDDGCGRTFYLNFITYENGVERDDGPSLEDAPKFDFRP
;
A
#
# COMPACT_ATOMS: atom_id res chain seq x y z
N MET A 1 -15.72 -3.63 6.09
CA MET A 1 -14.77 -4.62 5.53
C MET A 1 -15.03 -4.88 4.04
N VAL A 2 -14.03 -4.56 3.21
CA VAL A 2 -13.90 -4.84 1.78
C VAL A 2 -12.58 -5.56 1.54
N SER A 3 -12.55 -6.47 0.57
CA SER A 3 -11.32 -7.11 0.11
C SER A 3 -10.67 -6.24 -0.95
N VAL A 4 -9.40 -5.90 -0.74
CA VAL A 4 -8.61 -5.08 -1.67
C VAL A 4 -7.33 -5.82 -2.01
N SER A 5 -6.94 -5.73 -3.28
CA SER A 5 -5.75 -6.38 -3.83
C SER A 5 -4.67 -5.36 -4.17
N TYR A 6 -3.44 -5.63 -3.73
CA TYR A 6 -2.27 -4.78 -3.95
C TYR A 6 -1.20 -5.54 -4.71
N THR A 7 -0.60 -4.87 -5.70
CA THR A 7 0.48 -5.43 -6.50
C THR A 7 1.84 -5.15 -5.87
N CYS A 8 2.65 -6.20 -5.72
CA CYS A 8 4.00 -6.08 -5.18
C CYS A 8 4.90 -5.30 -6.16
N PRO A 9 5.56 -4.21 -5.74
CA PRO A 9 6.41 -3.40 -6.61
C PRO A 9 7.76 -4.07 -6.97
N TYR A 10 7.98 -5.31 -6.55
CA TYR A 10 9.22 -6.07 -6.80
C TYR A 10 9.05 -7.22 -7.80
N CYS A 11 7.95 -7.96 -7.72
CA CYS A 11 7.70 -9.16 -8.52
C CYS A 11 6.35 -9.16 -9.23
N ASP A 12 5.53 -8.13 -9.07
CA ASP A 12 4.17 -8.05 -9.64
C ASP A 12 3.16 -9.04 -9.03
N ALA A 13 3.56 -9.82 -8.02
CA ALA A 13 2.64 -10.68 -7.27
C ALA A 13 1.51 -9.86 -6.61
N VAL A 14 0.29 -10.41 -6.63
CA VAL A 14 -0.90 -9.78 -6.04
C VAL A 14 -1.12 -10.30 -4.63
N VAL A 15 -1.35 -9.41 -3.69
CA VAL A 15 -1.67 -9.74 -2.29
C VAL A 15 -3.04 -9.18 -1.95
N GLU A 16 -3.93 -10.02 -1.43
CA GLU A 16 -5.27 -9.61 -0.98
C GLU A 16 -5.31 -9.41 0.54
N ILE A 17 -6.04 -8.38 0.98
CA ILE A 17 -6.31 -8.11 2.38
C ILE A 17 -7.74 -7.61 2.58
N GLU A 18 -8.33 -8.00 3.71
CA GLU A 18 -9.62 -7.49 4.17
C GLU A 18 -9.42 -6.26 5.06
N ARG A 19 -10.18 -5.20 4.82
CA ARG A 19 -10.01 -3.94 5.57
C ARG A 19 -11.24 -3.06 5.49
N ASP A 20 -11.38 -2.06 6.36
CA ASP A 20 -12.57 -1.22 6.33
C ASP A 20 -12.66 -0.28 5.12
N ALA A 21 -13.88 -0.08 4.63
CA ALA A 21 -14.14 0.57 3.34
C ALA A 21 -13.98 2.09 3.38
N TYR A 22 -13.85 2.68 4.57
CA TYR A 22 -13.64 4.12 4.73
C TYR A 22 -12.16 4.51 4.60
N LEU A 23 -11.23 3.55 4.66
CA LEU A 23 -9.80 3.81 4.48
C LEU A 23 -9.51 3.99 3.00
N ALA A 24 -8.99 5.15 2.63
CA ALA A 24 -8.60 5.44 1.26
C ALA A 24 -7.11 5.13 1.04
N ASP A 25 -6.82 4.41 -0.03
CA ASP A 25 -5.46 4.05 -0.42
C ASP A 25 -4.76 5.23 -1.10
N LYS A 26 -3.57 5.59 -0.61
CA LYS A 26 -2.76 6.66 -1.20
C LYS A 26 -1.77 6.12 -2.22
N SER A 27 -0.96 5.14 -1.82
CA SER A 27 0.07 4.54 -2.67
C SER A 27 0.70 3.29 -2.06
N VAL A 28 1.32 2.46 -2.92
CA VAL A 28 2.17 1.34 -2.52
C VAL A 28 3.62 1.72 -2.74
N THR A 29 4.45 1.53 -1.72
CA THR A 29 5.85 1.95 -1.70
C THR A 29 6.77 0.81 -1.27
N ARG A 30 8.02 0.87 -1.73
CA ARG A 30 9.06 -0.11 -1.40
C ARG A 30 9.73 0.15 -0.05
N GLU A 31 9.73 1.40 0.37
CA GLU A 31 10.37 1.90 1.58
C GLU A 31 9.32 2.63 2.42
N PRO A 32 9.43 2.59 3.75
CA PRO A 32 8.49 3.29 4.61
C PRO A 32 8.60 4.81 4.42
N LEU A 33 7.47 5.49 4.37
CA LEU A 33 7.41 6.95 4.33
C LEU A 33 7.78 7.53 5.70
N ALA A 34 8.46 8.68 5.68
CA ALA A 34 8.91 9.32 6.91
C ALA A 34 7.71 9.82 7.72
N GLY A 35 7.61 9.39 8.99
CA GLY A 35 6.53 9.81 9.89
C GLY A 35 5.17 9.16 9.61
N TYR A 36 5.15 8.03 8.90
CA TYR A 36 4.02 7.10 8.87
C TYR A 36 4.25 5.99 9.90
N GLU A 37 3.21 5.64 10.65
CA GLU A 37 3.19 4.42 11.46
C GLU A 37 2.63 3.25 10.64
N TYR A 38 3.35 2.13 10.61
CA TYR A 38 2.95 0.94 9.87
C TYR A 38 2.64 -0.21 10.81
N ALA A 39 1.46 -0.80 10.67
CA ALA A 39 1.09 -2.03 11.34
C ALA A 39 1.34 -3.25 10.45
N ALA A 40 1.56 -4.41 11.06
CA ALA A 40 1.64 -5.67 10.33
C ALA A 40 0.24 -6.13 9.88
N THR A 41 0.16 -6.94 8.84
CA THR A 41 -1.12 -7.54 8.40
C THR A 41 -1.79 -8.40 9.47
N THR A 42 -1.03 -8.93 10.43
CA THR A 42 -1.54 -9.74 11.53
C THR A 42 -1.97 -8.93 12.75
N ASP A 43 -1.77 -7.61 12.73
CA ASP A 43 -2.07 -6.73 13.85
C ASP A 43 -3.55 -6.31 13.83
N ASP A 44 -4.21 -6.33 14.99
CA ASP A 44 -5.62 -5.93 15.13
C ASP A 44 -5.79 -4.41 15.00
N ASP A 45 -4.77 -3.62 15.36
CA ASP A 45 -4.81 -2.14 15.32
C ASP A 45 -4.34 -1.58 13.97
N ARG A 46 -4.24 -2.41 12.93
CA ARG A 46 -3.74 -2.03 11.60
C ARG A 46 -4.55 -0.95 10.88
N GLU A 47 -5.77 -0.72 11.33
CA GLU A 47 -6.69 0.28 10.77
C GLU A 47 -6.52 1.66 11.42
N ASP A 48 -5.88 1.73 12.59
CA ASP A 48 -5.51 2.98 13.28
C ASP A 48 -4.17 3.55 12.77
N ALA A 49 -3.32 2.67 12.23
CA ALA A 49 -2.03 3.03 11.65
C ALA A 49 -2.16 3.84 10.34
N ASP A 50 -1.14 4.65 10.02
CA ASP A 50 -1.08 5.42 8.76
C ASP A 50 -0.89 4.52 7.52
N GLY A 51 -0.48 3.28 7.72
CA GLY A 51 -0.27 2.30 6.66
C GLY A 51 -0.12 0.87 7.16
N ILE A 52 0.00 -0.06 6.22
CA ILE A 52 0.24 -1.48 6.51
C ILE A 52 1.55 -1.94 5.88
N GLN A 53 2.36 -2.63 6.67
CA GLN A 53 3.54 -3.34 6.21
C GLN A 53 3.14 -4.75 5.75
N PHE A 54 3.46 -5.06 4.50
CA PHE A 54 3.24 -6.37 3.90
C PHE A 54 4.56 -7.09 3.66
N VAL A 55 4.55 -8.40 3.84
CA VAL A 55 5.62 -9.28 3.33
C VAL A 55 5.07 -10.00 2.11
N CYS A 56 5.72 -9.84 0.96
CA CYS A 56 5.34 -10.48 -0.28
C CYS A 56 5.61 -11.99 -0.23
N ILE A 57 4.69 -12.75 0.34
CA ILE A 57 4.73 -14.21 0.34
C ILE A 57 4.15 -14.84 -0.92
N GLY A 58 3.63 -14.02 -1.85
CA GLY A 58 2.94 -14.49 -3.05
C GLY A 58 1.49 -14.88 -2.73
N ASP A 59 0.78 -15.33 -3.75
CA ASP A 59 -0.54 -15.93 -3.57
C ASP A 59 -0.36 -17.34 -2.95
N PRO A 60 -1.23 -17.80 -2.02
CA PRO A 60 -1.11 -19.15 -1.48
C PRO A 60 -1.19 -20.25 -2.55
N GLU A 61 -1.75 -19.96 -3.72
CA GLU A 61 -1.85 -20.85 -4.88
C GLU A 61 -0.73 -20.62 -5.90
N SER A 62 0.09 -19.56 -5.79
CA SER A 62 1.23 -19.27 -6.68
C SER A 62 2.49 -18.86 -5.92
N ASP A 63 3.55 -19.67 -6.05
CA ASP A 63 4.88 -19.50 -5.45
C ASP A 63 5.72 -18.34 -6.04
N ASP A 64 5.08 -17.25 -6.45
CA ASP A 64 5.73 -16.07 -7.06
C ASP A 64 6.18 -15.03 -6.00
N GLY A 65 6.01 -15.36 -4.72
CA GLY A 65 6.39 -14.50 -3.60
C GLY A 65 7.88 -14.21 -3.54
N CYS A 66 8.28 -12.95 -3.75
CA CYS A 66 9.69 -12.57 -3.65
C CYS A 66 10.24 -12.51 -2.21
N GLY A 67 9.40 -12.69 -1.18
CA GLY A 67 9.78 -12.63 0.24
C GLY A 67 10.17 -11.23 0.74
N ARG A 68 9.96 -10.19 -0.07
CA ARG A 68 10.35 -8.81 0.25
C ARG A 68 9.22 -8.05 0.92
N THR A 69 9.58 -7.13 1.79
CA THR A 69 8.65 -6.26 2.49
C THR A 69 8.31 -5.05 1.62
N PHE A 70 7.04 -4.68 1.58
CA PHE A 70 6.55 -3.46 0.93
C PHE A 70 5.47 -2.82 1.81
N TYR A 71 5.15 -1.56 1.54
CA TYR A 71 4.37 -0.71 2.43
C TYR A 71 3.20 -0.11 1.67
N LEU A 72 2.02 -0.23 2.24
CA LEU A 72 0.81 0.43 1.77
C LEU A 72 0.56 1.66 2.64
N ASN A 73 0.33 2.79 1.99
CA ASN A 73 0.11 4.07 2.65
C ASN A 73 -1.35 4.47 2.51
N PHE A 74 -1.97 4.93 3.61
CA PHE A 74 -3.31 5.51 3.56
C PHE A 74 -3.25 7.01 3.34
N ILE A 75 -4.38 7.54 2.87
CA ILE A 75 -4.59 8.98 2.86
C ILE A 75 -4.80 9.41 4.30
N THR A 76 -3.86 10.22 4.79
CA THR A 76 -3.93 10.82 6.11
C THR A 76 -4.13 12.33 5.94
N TYR A 77 -4.92 12.92 6.83
CA TYR A 77 -5.21 14.36 6.81
C TYR A 77 -4.56 15.00 8.02
N GLU A 78 -3.58 15.88 7.79
CA GLU A 78 -2.99 16.69 8.84
C GLU A 78 -3.50 18.13 8.71
N ASN A 79 -4.11 18.67 9.76
CA ASN A 79 -4.69 20.03 9.77
C ASN A 79 -5.70 20.31 8.63
N GLY A 80 -6.42 19.28 8.17
CA GLY A 80 -7.41 19.41 7.10
C GLY A 80 -6.81 19.47 5.69
N VAL A 81 -5.51 19.18 5.55
CA VAL A 81 -4.82 19.05 4.27
C VAL A 81 -4.34 17.61 4.13
N GLU A 82 -4.50 17.03 2.94
CA GLU A 82 -3.94 15.72 2.63
C GLU A 82 -2.43 15.76 2.77
N ARG A 83 -1.88 14.80 3.51
CA ARG A 83 -0.45 14.71 3.75
C ARG A 83 0.28 14.36 2.45
N ASP A 84 1.05 15.29 1.88
CA ASP A 84 1.78 15.12 0.61
C ASP A 84 3.17 14.51 0.83
N ASP A 85 3.22 13.27 1.31
CA ASP A 85 4.48 12.58 1.64
C ASP A 85 4.89 11.51 0.61
N GLY A 86 4.18 11.39 -0.52
CA GLY A 86 4.53 10.41 -1.56
C GLY A 86 3.70 10.59 -2.83
N PRO A 87 4.11 9.94 -3.95
CA PRO A 87 3.34 10.00 -5.19
C PRO A 87 1.92 9.51 -4.93
N SER A 88 0.92 10.30 -5.30
CA SER A 88 -0.47 9.89 -5.23
C SER A 88 -0.77 8.88 -6.34
N LEU A 89 -1.67 7.93 -6.08
CA LEU A 89 -2.23 7.03 -7.11
C LEU A 89 -2.91 7.80 -8.26
N GLU A 90 -3.32 9.05 -8.02
CA GLU A 90 -3.88 9.96 -9.02
C GLU A 90 -2.84 10.60 -9.93
N ASP A 91 -1.55 10.60 -9.55
CA ASP A 91 -0.45 10.99 -10.44
C ASP A 91 -0.13 9.83 -11.39
N ALA A 92 -1.09 9.52 -12.26
CA ALA A 92 -0.91 8.56 -13.33
C ALA A 92 0.34 8.96 -14.13
N PRO A 93 1.28 8.04 -14.39
CA PRO A 93 2.49 8.37 -15.12
C PRO A 93 2.11 9.01 -16.45
N LYS A 94 2.61 10.23 -16.67
CA LYS A 94 2.42 10.96 -17.91
C LYS A 94 3.22 10.23 -19.00
N PHE A 95 2.60 9.23 -19.62
CA PHE A 95 3.19 8.51 -20.74
C PHE A 95 3.34 9.48 -21.93
N ASP A 96 4.50 10.12 -22.03
CA ASP A 96 4.88 10.96 -23.17
C ASP A 96 5.26 10.05 -24.36
N PHE A 97 4.25 9.50 -25.04
CA PHE A 97 4.45 8.83 -26.32
C PHE A 97 4.80 9.90 -27.37
N ARG A 98 6.08 10.26 -27.47
CA ARG A 98 6.58 11.02 -28.61
C ARG A 98 6.64 10.10 -29.84
N PRO A 99 5.88 10.40 -30.91
CA PRO A 99 5.94 9.66 -32.17
C PRO A 99 7.28 9.87 -32.91
#